data_AF-A0A946PC27-F1
#
_entry.id   AF-A0A946PC27-F1
#
_cell.length_a   1.000
_cell.length_b   1.000
_cell.length_c   1.000
_cell.angle_alpha   90.00
_cell.angle_beta   90.00
_cell.angle_gamma   90.00
#
_symmetry.space_group_name_H-M   'P 1'
#
loop_
_entity.id
_entity.type
_entity.pdbx_description
1 polymer ?
#
loop_
_entity_poly.entity_id
_entity_poly.type
_entity_poly.pdbx_seq_one_letter_code
_entity_poly.pdbx_strand_id
1 'polypeptide(L)'
;TLHIMVVDPGVGTSRQIVYVEMGDQQFLVPNNGLLSLSARQHPPTTIKPVETTHPASKTFHGRDIFAPTAAQIVCGQTSCLGPAIPELLSLSWPEPKEYKESIDGEIVHIDNFGNLITNLPDELTPAPQDKGRLSCNGTPINHIVSTYGEAEKGSIVGLASSQGFVEIAVVEGRADKYLDARIGTPVRIAR
;
A
#
# COMPACT_ATOMS: atom_id res chain seq x y z
N THR A 1 -3.67 19.37 -2.70
CA THR A 1 -4.27 19.14 -1.37
C THR A 1 -3.18 18.81 -0.37
N LEU A 2 -3.33 19.19 0.90
CA LEU A 2 -2.44 18.73 1.98
C LEU A 2 -3.10 17.59 2.76
N HIS A 3 -2.49 16.42 2.75
CA HIS A 3 -2.93 15.22 3.46
C HIS A 3 -2.21 15.09 4.80
N ILE A 4 -2.95 14.91 5.88
CA ILE A 4 -2.38 14.56 7.19
C ILE A 4 -2.56 13.06 7.39
N MET A 5 -1.47 12.33 7.54
CA MET A 5 -1.50 10.89 7.80
C MET A 5 -0.68 10.59 9.05
N VAL A 6 -1.33 10.08 10.10
CA VAL A 6 -0.68 9.84 11.39
C VAL A 6 -1.04 8.44 11.87
N VAL A 7 -0.15 7.50 11.58
CA VAL A 7 -0.07 6.19 12.22
C VAL A 7 1.33 6.11 12.81
N ASP A 8 1.42 6.34 14.12
CA ASP A 8 2.69 6.72 14.75
C ASP A 8 2.93 6.03 16.10
N PRO A 9 3.51 4.82 16.09
CA PRO A 9 3.97 4.16 17.31
C PRO A 9 5.10 4.94 18.02
N GLY A 10 5.81 5.81 17.28
CA GLY A 10 6.91 6.63 17.80
C GLY A 10 6.46 8.01 18.32
N VAL A 11 5.17 8.21 18.60
CA VAL A 11 4.65 9.47 19.13
C VAL A 11 5.41 9.89 20.40
N GLY A 12 5.70 11.19 20.54
CA GLY A 12 6.43 11.72 21.69
C GLY A 12 7.92 11.37 21.77
N THR A 13 8.48 10.71 20.75
CA THR A 13 9.91 10.36 20.64
C THR A 13 10.68 11.34 19.73
N SER A 14 11.94 11.00 19.38
CA SER A 14 12.81 11.79 18.49
C SER A 14 12.52 11.60 16.99
N ARG A 15 11.52 10.80 16.61
CA ARG A 15 11.17 10.58 15.19
C ARG A 15 10.70 11.89 14.53
N GLN A 16 11.20 12.17 13.33
CA GLN A 16 10.92 13.43 12.64
C GLN A 16 9.45 13.50 12.16
N ILE A 17 8.90 14.71 12.08
CA ILE A 17 7.73 15.04 11.25
C ILE A 17 8.29 15.56 9.94
N VAL A 18 7.71 15.16 8.81
CA VAL A 18 8.13 15.62 7.50
C VAL A 18 6.93 16.12 6.71
N TYR A 19 7.15 17.24 6.03
CA TYR A 19 6.34 17.72 4.93
C TYR A 19 6.92 17.17 3.62
N VAL A 20 6.06 16.62 2.77
CA VAL A 20 6.47 15.96 1.53
C VAL A 20 5.63 16.48 0.37
N GLU A 21 6.28 16.78 -0.74
CA GLU A 21 5.62 17.06 -2.01
C GLU A 21 5.85 15.90 -2.97
N MET A 22 4.78 15.47 -3.63
CA MET A 22 4.78 14.30 -4.51
C MET A 22 3.71 14.52 -5.58
N GLY A 23 4.15 14.82 -6.80
CA GLY A 23 3.26 15.29 -7.86
C GLY A 23 2.59 16.62 -7.49
N ASP A 24 1.27 16.67 -7.60
CA ASP A 24 0.42 17.81 -7.22
C ASP A 24 -0.13 17.70 -5.78
N GLN A 25 0.32 16.69 -5.04
CA GLN A 25 -0.11 16.41 -3.66
C GLN A 25 0.97 16.76 -2.65
N GLN A 26 0.51 17.14 -1.45
CA GLN A 26 1.36 17.46 -0.32
C GLN A 26 0.96 16.58 0.86
N PHE A 27 1.91 16.21 1.70
CA PHE A 27 1.70 15.31 2.83
C PHE A 27 2.40 15.85 4.07
N LEU A 28 1.77 15.69 5.24
CA LEU A 28 2.38 15.92 6.54
C LEU A 28 2.28 14.62 7.35
N VAL A 29 3.43 13.97 7.56
CA VAL A 29 3.49 12.59 8.09
C VAL A 29 4.64 12.41 9.08
N PRO A 30 4.55 11.42 9.99
CA PRO A 30 5.73 10.95 10.71
C PRO A 30 6.72 10.31 9.72
N ASN A 31 8.02 10.60 9.84
CA ASN A 31 9.06 9.97 9.03
C ASN A 31 9.37 8.55 9.56
N ASN A 32 8.40 7.65 9.45
CA ASN A 32 8.45 6.27 9.95
C ASN A 32 8.16 5.24 8.86
N GLY A 33 8.18 5.66 7.59
CA GLY A 33 7.92 4.81 6.43
C GLY A 33 6.44 4.61 6.08
N LEU A 34 5.53 5.36 6.71
CA LEU A 34 4.11 5.36 6.33
C LEU A 34 3.87 5.68 4.84
N LEU A 35 4.75 6.49 4.21
CA LEU A 35 4.67 6.83 2.79
C LEU A 35 5.44 5.87 1.86
N SER A 36 6.03 4.78 2.35
CA SER A 36 6.92 3.93 1.54
C SER A 36 6.31 3.45 0.22
N LEU A 37 5.07 2.96 0.26
CA LEU A 37 4.39 2.47 -0.94
C LEU A 37 4.08 3.60 -1.93
N SER A 38 3.52 4.71 -1.44
CA SER A 38 3.21 5.88 -2.29
C SER A 38 4.48 6.48 -2.89
N ALA A 39 5.56 6.59 -2.11
CA ALA A 39 6.85 7.12 -2.55
C ALA A 39 7.54 6.25 -3.61
N ARG A 40 7.24 4.95 -3.64
CA ARG A 40 7.72 4.04 -4.69
C ARG A 40 7.02 4.28 -6.02
N GLN A 41 5.70 4.45 -6.01
CA GLN A 41 4.92 4.69 -7.23
C GLN A 41 5.09 6.14 -7.73
N HIS A 42 5.21 7.08 -6.78
CA HIS A 42 5.36 8.50 -7.03
C HIS A 42 6.52 9.04 -6.19
N PRO A 43 7.73 9.19 -6.74
CA PRO A 43 8.88 9.68 -5.99
C PRO A 43 8.63 11.09 -5.42
N PRO A 44 8.98 11.36 -4.15
CA PRO A 44 8.94 12.71 -3.58
C PRO A 44 9.82 13.69 -4.36
N THR A 45 9.29 14.88 -4.65
CA THR A 45 10.05 15.99 -5.25
C THR A 45 10.67 16.91 -4.20
N THR A 46 10.07 16.97 -3.00
CA THR A 46 10.56 17.74 -1.87
C THR A 46 10.24 17.01 -0.58
N ILE A 47 11.20 16.96 0.33
CA ILE A 47 11.03 16.43 1.69
C ILE A 47 11.64 17.45 2.63
N LYS A 48 10.86 17.99 3.56
CA LYS A 48 11.31 18.99 4.54
C LYS A 48 10.94 18.53 5.95
N PRO A 49 11.90 18.43 6.89
CA PRO A 49 11.58 18.26 8.30
C PRO A 49 10.71 19.41 8.78
N VAL A 50 9.84 19.13 9.74
CA VAL A 50 9.01 20.14 10.39
C VAL A 50 9.54 20.39 11.79
N GLU A 51 9.83 21.65 12.07
CA GLU A 51 10.24 22.14 13.37
C GLU A 51 9.02 22.71 14.12
N THR A 52 8.77 22.19 15.31
CA THR A 52 7.59 22.56 16.10
C THR A 52 8.02 23.02 17.47
N THR A 53 7.67 24.26 17.81
CA THR A 53 8.09 24.91 19.08
C THR A 53 6.98 24.94 20.12
N HIS A 54 5.78 24.46 19.79
CA HIS A 54 4.63 24.50 20.68
C HIS A 54 4.65 23.32 21.68
N PRO A 55 4.25 23.56 22.95
CA PRO A 55 4.04 22.47 23.91
C PRO A 55 2.98 21.51 23.38
N ALA A 56 3.28 20.21 23.37
CA ALA A 56 2.37 19.18 22.89
C ALA A 56 2.31 18.00 23.87
N SER A 57 1.17 17.29 23.90
CA SER A 57 1.09 16.01 24.60
C SER A 57 2.00 14.99 23.92
N LYS A 58 2.80 14.26 24.71
CA LYS A 58 3.65 13.18 24.20
C LYS A 58 2.87 11.99 23.60
N THR A 59 1.55 11.93 23.78
CA THR A 59 0.73 10.80 23.32
C THR A 59 -0.21 11.15 22.19
N PHE A 60 -0.32 12.43 21.79
CA PHE A 60 -1.31 12.82 20.77
C PHE A 60 -0.82 13.91 19.81
N HIS A 61 0.35 13.69 19.20
CA HIS A 61 0.88 14.62 18.19
C HIS A 61 -0.06 14.85 17.00
N GLY A 62 -0.90 13.88 16.63
CA GLY A 62 -1.88 14.05 15.54
C GLY A 62 -2.76 15.29 15.73
N ARG A 63 -3.30 15.48 16.94
CA ARG A 63 -4.12 16.65 17.30
C ARG A 63 -3.25 17.86 17.62
N ASP A 64 -2.21 17.68 18.43
CA ASP A 64 -1.49 18.80 19.05
C ASP A 64 -0.40 19.40 18.16
N ILE A 65 0.07 18.66 17.15
CA ILE A 65 1.15 19.07 16.27
C ILE A 65 0.73 19.02 14.80
N PHE A 66 0.32 17.86 14.29
CA PHE A 66 0.03 17.70 12.86
C PHE A 66 -1.11 18.60 12.39
N ALA A 67 -2.24 18.61 13.10
CA ALA A 67 -3.39 19.43 12.74
C ALA A 67 -3.08 20.95 12.70
N PRO A 68 -2.51 21.57 13.75
CA PRO A 68 -2.18 22.99 13.71
C PRO A 68 -1.07 23.33 12.71
N THR A 69 -0.03 22.49 12.58
CA THR A 69 1.01 22.67 11.55
C THR A 69 0.42 22.64 10.14
N ALA A 70 -0.46 21.70 9.85
CA ALA A 70 -1.11 21.62 8.54
C ALA A 70 -1.95 22.86 8.25
N ALA A 71 -2.69 23.37 9.25
CA ALA A 71 -3.45 24.61 9.11
C ALA A 71 -2.54 25.81 8.79
N GLN A 72 -1.39 25.92 9.45
CA GLN A 72 -0.39 26.96 9.16
C GLN A 72 0.12 26.86 7.71
N ILE A 73 0.53 25.67 7.27
CA ILE A 73 1.07 25.44 5.92
C ILE A 73 0.04 25.80 4.85
N VAL A 74 -1.23 25.38 5.01
CA VAL A 74 -2.31 25.69 4.07
C VAL A 74 -2.61 27.19 4.02
N CYS A 75 -2.39 27.93 5.12
CA CYS A 75 -2.47 29.39 5.15
C CYS A 75 -1.22 30.08 4.57
N GLY A 76 -0.27 29.34 4.00
CA GLY A 76 0.97 29.86 3.41
C GLY A 76 2.08 30.13 4.43
N GLN A 77 1.92 29.73 5.70
CA GLN A 77 2.94 29.90 6.73
C GLN A 77 3.87 28.68 6.73
N THR A 78 5.06 28.84 6.12
CA THR A 78 6.03 27.76 5.92
C THR A 78 7.30 27.89 6.76
N SER A 79 7.31 28.81 7.72
CA SER A 79 8.46 29.04 8.62
C SER A 79 8.81 27.84 9.50
N CYS A 80 7.88 26.90 9.68
CA CYS A 80 8.13 25.65 10.38
C CYS A 80 8.85 24.59 9.53
N LEU A 81 9.00 24.82 8.22
CA LEU A 81 9.65 23.88 7.31
C LEU A 81 11.15 24.12 7.28
N GLY A 82 11.91 23.12 7.72
CA GLY A 82 13.36 23.13 7.68
C GLY A 82 13.93 22.96 6.26
N PRO A 83 15.27 22.90 6.14
CA PRO A 83 15.92 22.64 4.87
C PRO A 83 15.55 21.26 4.32
N ALA A 84 15.53 21.13 2.99
CA ALA A 84 15.18 19.87 2.35
C ALA A 84 16.18 18.75 2.70
N ILE A 85 15.66 17.54 2.90
CA ILE A 85 16.45 16.32 3.13
C ILE A 85 16.35 15.39 1.91
N PRO A 86 17.35 14.53 1.68
CA PRO A 86 17.43 13.78 0.43
C PRO A 86 16.46 12.60 0.34
N GLU A 87 16.04 12.03 1.47
CA GLU A 87 15.27 10.78 1.48
C GLU A 87 14.30 10.67 2.66
N LEU A 88 13.23 9.91 2.44
CA LEU A 88 12.32 9.45 3.48
C LEU A 88 12.82 8.15 4.07
N LEU A 89 12.50 7.91 5.34
CA LEU A 89 12.60 6.56 5.89
C LEU A 89 11.69 5.64 5.08
N SER A 90 12.21 4.49 4.66
CA SER A 90 11.45 3.51 3.90
C SER A 90 11.40 2.13 4.56
N LEU A 91 10.20 1.54 4.61
CA LEU A 91 9.98 0.15 4.98
C LEU A 91 10.16 -0.75 3.75
N SER A 92 10.64 -1.96 3.99
CA SER A 92 10.80 -2.99 2.96
C SER A 92 9.45 -3.46 2.43
N TRP A 93 9.35 -3.64 1.11
CA TRP A 93 8.24 -4.31 0.45
C TRP A 93 8.69 -5.67 -0.11
N PRO A 94 7.90 -6.75 0.01
CA PRO A 94 8.23 -8.02 -0.63
C PRO A 94 8.10 -7.88 -2.14
N GLU A 95 9.22 -7.92 -2.86
CA GLU A 95 9.21 -7.90 -4.32
C GLU A 95 8.86 -9.27 -4.91
N PRO A 96 8.04 -9.32 -5.98
CA PRO A 96 7.93 -10.51 -6.80
C PRO A 96 9.30 -10.98 -7.30
N LYS A 97 9.48 -12.30 -7.37
CA LYS A 97 10.69 -12.95 -7.88
C LYS A 97 10.41 -13.47 -9.28
N GLU A 98 11.12 -12.94 -10.26
CA GLU A 98 11.04 -13.42 -11.63
C GLU A 98 11.97 -14.61 -11.87
N TYR A 99 11.42 -15.64 -12.49
CA TYR A 99 12.12 -16.82 -12.97
C TYR A 99 11.88 -16.98 -14.48
N LYS A 100 12.60 -17.91 -15.11
CA LYS A 100 12.47 -18.15 -16.56
C LYS A 100 11.03 -18.52 -16.96
N GLU A 101 10.40 -19.41 -16.20
CA GLU A 101 9.10 -20.01 -16.50
C GLU A 101 7.97 -19.52 -15.56
N SER A 102 8.27 -18.64 -14.60
CA SER A 102 7.27 -18.14 -13.65
C SER A 102 7.63 -16.80 -13.03
N ILE A 103 6.65 -16.18 -12.41
CA ILE A 103 6.81 -15.06 -11.48
C ILE A 103 6.17 -15.49 -10.16
N ASP A 104 6.97 -15.48 -9.09
CA ASP A 104 6.53 -15.87 -7.76
C ASP A 104 6.31 -14.62 -6.91
N GLY A 105 5.13 -14.52 -6.32
CA GLY A 105 4.74 -13.49 -5.37
C GLY A 105 4.15 -14.09 -4.11
N GLU A 106 3.53 -13.24 -3.32
CA GLU A 106 2.86 -13.63 -2.08
C GLU A 106 1.66 -12.73 -1.79
N ILE A 107 0.76 -13.22 -0.92
CA ILE A 107 -0.32 -12.41 -0.38
C ILE A 107 0.24 -11.36 0.57
N VAL A 108 -0.02 -10.08 0.30
CA VAL A 108 0.42 -8.95 1.14
C VAL A 108 -0.71 -8.35 1.96
N HIS A 109 -1.95 -8.52 1.52
CA HIS A 109 -3.11 -8.03 2.24
C HIS A 109 -4.31 -8.96 2.02
N ILE A 110 -5.14 -9.08 3.05
CA ILE A 110 -6.44 -9.74 2.99
C ILE A 110 -7.46 -8.68 3.39
N ASP A 111 -8.36 -8.35 2.48
CA ASP A 111 -9.37 -7.34 2.74
C ASP A 111 -10.47 -7.86 3.67
N ASN A 112 -11.40 -6.98 4.05
CA ASN A 112 -12.50 -7.36 4.96
C ASN A 112 -13.49 -8.37 4.34
N PHE A 113 -13.52 -8.50 3.02
CA PHE A 113 -14.33 -9.49 2.30
C PHE A 113 -13.63 -10.84 2.20
N GLY A 114 -12.36 -10.94 2.58
CA GLY A 114 -11.53 -12.14 2.46
C GLY A 114 -10.94 -12.34 1.07
N ASN A 115 -10.88 -11.28 0.24
CA ASN A 115 -10.13 -11.29 -1.01
C ASN A 115 -8.64 -11.21 -0.70
N LEU A 116 -7.84 -11.85 -1.54
CA LEU A 116 -6.40 -11.97 -1.38
C LEU A 116 -5.69 -11.02 -2.33
N ILE A 117 -5.09 -9.96 -1.79
CA ILE A 117 -4.29 -9.00 -2.55
C ILE A 117 -2.83 -9.46 -2.55
N THR A 118 -2.26 -9.58 -3.73
CA THR A 118 -0.87 -10.04 -3.91
C THR A 118 0.10 -8.86 -4.01
N ASN A 119 1.41 -9.14 -3.96
CA ASN A 119 2.44 -8.18 -4.36
C ASN A 119 2.69 -8.14 -5.88
N LEU A 120 1.93 -8.87 -6.69
CA LEU A 120 2.10 -8.94 -8.13
C LEU A 120 1.34 -7.77 -8.77
N PRO A 121 2.01 -6.92 -9.58
CA PRO A 121 1.34 -5.83 -10.31
C PRO A 121 0.21 -6.35 -11.20
N ASP A 122 -0.87 -5.58 -11.33
CA ASP A 122 -2.06 -5.99 -12.08
C ASP A 122 -1.79 -6.24 -13.57
N GLU A 123 -0.73 -5.65 -14.14
CA GLU A 123 -0.31 -5.90 -15.53
C GLU A 123 0.16 -7.34 -15.74
N LEU A 124 0.46 -8.07 -14.66
CA LEU A 124 0.80 -9.50 -14.71
C LEU A 124 -0.44 -10.41 -14.70
N THR A 125 -1.65 -9.86 -14.52
CA THR A 125 -2.89 -10.66 -14.51
C THR A 125 -2.99 -11.47 -15.82
N PRO A 126 -3.09 -12.82 -15.77
CA PRO A 126 -3.20 -13.63 -16.98
C PRO A 126 -4.45 -13.28 -17.79
N ALA A 127 -4.49 -13.62 -19.07
CA ALA A 127 -5.69 -13.41 -19.87
C ALA A 127 -6.78 -14.46 -19.51
N PRO A 128 -8.08 -14.21 -19.78
CA PRO A 128 -9.15 -15.19 -19.51
C PRO A 128 -8.94 -16.59 -20.15
N GLN A 129 -8.24 -16.65 -21.28
CA GLN A 129 -7.89 -17.91 -21.96
C GLN A 129 -6.75 -18.69 -21.29
N ASP A 130 -5.97 -18.05 -20.41
CA ASP A 130 -4.75 -18.56 -19.79
C ASP A 130 -5.04 -19.36 -18.51
N LYS A 131 -5.92 -20.35 -18.62
CA LYS A 131 -6.38 -21.14 -17.48
C LYS A 131 -5.22 -21.83 -16.76
N GLY A 132 -5.21 -21.71 -15.44
CA GLY A 132 -4.23 -22.36 -14.57
C GLY A 132 -2.85 -21.71 -14.54
N ARG A 133 -2.65 -20.58 -15.24
CA ARG A 133 -1.40 -19.80 -15.13
C ARG A 133 -1.25 -19.15 -13.76
N LEU A 134 -2.34 -18.70 -13.15
CA LEU A 134 -2.35 -18.21 -11.77
C LEU A 134 -2.59 -19.35 -10.79
N SER A 135 -1.83 -19.39 -9.70
CA SER A 135 -2.05 -20.33 -8.59
C SER A 135 -1.74 -19.68 -7.25
N CYS A 136 -2.47 -20.07 -6.21
CA CYS A 136 -2.21 -19.67 -4.82
C CYS A 136 -2.08 -20.92 -3.97
N ASN A 137 -0.98 -21.01 -3.20
CA ASN A 137 -0.67 -22.18 -2.38
C ASN A 137 -0.75 -23.52 -3.16
N GLY A 138 -0.34 -23.50 -4.44
CA GLY A 138 -0.42 -24.65 -5.34
C GLY A 138 -1.81 -24.95 -5.92
N THR A 139 -2.86 -24.24 -5.51
CA THR A 139 -4.21 -24.38 -6.06
C THR A 139 -4.34 -23.51 -7.32
N PRO A 140 -4.64 -24.09 -8.50
CA PRO A 140 -4.82 -23.32 -9.74
C PRO A 140 -6.09 -22.46 -9.70
N ILE A 141 -5.97 -21.22 -10.18
CA ILE A 141 -7.08 -20.29 -10.35
C ILE A 141 -7.41 -20.24 -11.84
N ASN A 142 -8.44 -20.99 -12.23
CA ASN A 142 -8.75 -21.23 -13.65
C ASN A 142 -9.67 -20.18 -14.27
N HIS A 143 -10.31 -19.35 -13.45
CA HIS A 143 -11.22 -18.31 -13.90
C HIS A 143 -10.53 -16.96 -13.72
N ILE A 144 -10.09 -16.36 -14.82
CA ILE A 144 -9.63 -14.98 -14.81
C ILE A 144 -10.75 -14.11 -15.37
N VAL A 145 -11.17 -13.13 -14.59
CA VAL A 145 -12.34 -12.28 -14.87
C VAL A 145 -11.97 -10.81 -14.78
N SER A 146 -12.73 -9.96 -15.45
CA SER A 146 -12.61 -8.50 -15.33
C SER A 146 -13.41 -7.95 -14.15
N THR A 147 -14.44 -8.67 -13.73
CA THR A 147 -15.28 -8.31 -12.58
C THR A 147 -15.92 -9.57 -11.97
N TYR A 148 -16.30 -9.50 -10.70
CA TYR A 148 -16.86 -10.64 -9.96
C TYR A 148 -18.12 -11.24 -10.61
N GLY A 149 -18.91 -10.44 -11.33
CA GLY A 149 -20.17 -10.87 -11.98
C GLY A 149 -20.00 -11.78 -13.20
N GLU A 150 -18.77 -12.00 -13.69
CA GLU A 150 -18.49 -12.86 -14.83
C GLU A 150 -18.37 -14.35 -14.46
N ALA A 151 -18.45 -14.68 -13.16
CA ALA A 151 -18.38 -16.05 -12.67
C ALA A 151 -19.52 -16.37 -11.70
N GLU A 152 -19.85 -17.66 -11.58
CA GLU A 152 -20.91 -18.13 -10.69
C GLU A 152 -20.52 -17.98 -9.22
N LYS A 153 -21.52 -17.78 -8.37
CA LYS A 153 -21.37 -17.77 -6.91
C LYS A 153 -20.55 -18.98 -6.42
N GLY A 154 -19.57 -18.71 -5.56
CA GLY A 154 -18.68 -19.73 -5.00
C GLY A 154 -17.48 -20.09 -5.89
N SER A 155 -17.42 -19.59 -7.12
CA SER A 155 -16.25 -19.76 -7.98
C SER A 155 -15.07 -18.96 -7.45
N ILE A 156 -13.88 -19.59 -7.47
CA ILE A 156 -12.63 -18.89 -7.24
C ILE A 156 -12.15 -18.22 -8.52
N VAL A 157 -11.80 -16.95 -8.43
CA VAL A 157 -11.44 -16.10 -9.56
C VAL A 157 -10.15 -15.33 -9.29
N GLY A 158 -9.40 -15.05 -10.35
CA GLY A 158 -8.31 -14.08 -10.37
C GLY A 158 -8.73 -12.85 -11.18
N LEU A 159 -8.29 -11.66 -10.76
CA LEU A 159 -8.60 -10.41 -11.44
C LEU A 159 -7.57 -9.33 -11.13
N ALA A 160 -7.53 -8.30 -11.97
CA ALA A 160 -6.83 -7.05 -11.67
C ALA A 160 -7.66 -6.25 -10.64
N SER A 161 -7.10 -5.98 -9.46
CA SER A 161 -7.78 -5.18 -8.45
C SER A 161 -7.66 -3.69 -8.73
N SER A 162 -8.60 -2.90 -8.20
CA SER A 162 -8.50 -1.44 -8.20
C SER A 162 -7.33 -0.88 -7.38
N GLN A 163 -6.60 -1.74 -6.65
CA GLN A 163 -5.41 -1.37 -5.87
C GLN A 163 -4.13 -1.48 -6.70
N GLY A 164 -4.20 -1.87 -7.98
CA GLY A 164 -3.05 -2.00 -8.87
C GLY A 164 -2.28 -3.33 -8.72
N PHE A 165 -2.91 -4.34 -8.12
CA PHE A 165 -2.32 -5.65 -7.92
C PHE A 165 -3.24 -6.77 -8.40
N VAL A 166 -2.67 -7.92 -8.73
CA VAL A 166 -3.43 -9.16 -8.94
C VAL A 166 -4.13 -9.52 -7.63
N GLU A 167 -5.43 -9.81 -7.73
CA GLU A 167 -6.29 -10.24 -6.63
C GLU A 167 -6.84 -11.63 -6.91
N ILE A 168 -7.06 -12.40 -5.84
CA ILE A 168 -7.76 -13.69 -5.87
C ILE A 168 -8.96 -13.59 -4.94
N ALA A 169 -10.14 -13.92 -5.46
CA ALA A 169 -11.42 -13.78 -4.77
C ALA A 169 -12.27 -15.03 -4.94
N VAL A 170 -13.28 -15.18 -4.08
CA VAL A 170 -14.38 -16.13 -4.27
C VAL A 170 -15.66 -15.33 -4.43
N VAL A 171 -16.37 -15.53 -5.54
CA VAL A 171 -17.60 -14.76 -5.83
C VAL A 171 -18.63 -14.99 -4.73
N GLU A 172 -19.04 -13.93 -4.05
CA GLU A 172 -19.89 -13.95 -2.85
C GLU A 172 -19.39 -14.90 -1.73
N GLY A 173 -18.07 -15.05 -1.60
CA GLY A 173 -17.44 -15.89 -0.60
C GLY A 173 -16.15 -15.30 -0.07
N ARG A 174 -15.34 -16.15 0.56
CA ARG A 174 -14.07 -15.77 1.19
C ARG A 174 -12.93 -16.61 0.62
N ALA A 175 -12.03 -15.99 -0.14
CA ALA A 175 -10.90 -16.69 -0.74
C ALA A 175 -9.87 -17.13 0.31
N ASP A 176 -9.64 -16.32 1.34
CA ASP A 176 -8.72 -16.65 2.41
C ASP A 176 -9.10 -17.92 3.17
N LYS A 177 -10.39 -18.11 3.47
CA LYS A 177 -10.90 -19.36 4.07
C LYS A 177 -10.89 -20.51 3.08
N TYR A 178 -11.25 -20.26 1.83
CA TYR A 178 -11.31 -21.30 0.79
C TYR A 178 -9.93 -21.91 0.51
N LEU A 179 -8.88 -21.08 0.50
CA LEU A 179 -7.51 -21.48 0.20
C LEU A 179 -6.63 -21.73 1.45
N ASP A 180 -7.16 -21.55 2.65
CA ASP A 180 -6.39 -21.49 3.91
C ASP A 180 -5.19 -20.53 3.80
N ALA A 181 -5.43 -19.37 3.15
CA ALA A 181 -4.41 -18.39 2.84
C ALA A 181 -4.30 -17.32 3.94
N ARG A 182 -3.05 -16.91 4.17
CA ARG A 182 -2.64 -15.83 5.07
C ARG A 182 -1.65 -14.90 4.37
N ILE A 183 -1.34 -13.75 4.97
CA ILE A 183 -0.22 -12.90 4.51
C ILE A 183 1.06 -13.74 4.44
N GLY A 184 1.81 -13.60 3.34
CA GLY A 184 2.98 -14.41 3.00
C GLY A 184 2.66 -15.74 2.29
N THR A 185 1.39 -16.06 2.04
CA THR A 185 1.05 -17.27 1.27
C THR A 185 1.54 -17.15 -0.16
N PRO A 186 2.26 -18.15 -0.71
CA PRO A 186 2.82 -18.06 -2.05
C PRO A 186 1.76 -17.95 -3.14
N VAL A 187 2.03 -17.09 -4.12
CA VAL A 187 1.28 -16.98 -5.37
C VAL A 187 2.25 -17.14 -6.53
N ARG A 188 1.83 -17.81 -7.60
CA ARG A 188 2.65 -18.00 -8.78
C ARG A 188 1.85 -17.73 -10.04
N ILE A 189 2.49 -17.01 -10.97
CA ILE A 189 2.05 -16.86 -12.35
C ILE A 189 3.03 -17.62 -13.24
N ALA A 190 2.59 -18.70 -13.88
CA ALA A 190 3.38 -19.41 -14.88
C ALA A 190 3.46 -18.60 -16.19
N ARG A 191 4.56 -18.73 -16.93
CA ARG A 191 4.75 -18.14 -18.26
C ARG A 191 4.29 -19.07 -19.38
#